data_AF-A0A2V9Z925-F1
#
_entry.id   AF-A0A2V9Z925-F1
#
_cell.length_a   1.000
_cell.length_b   1.000
_cell.length_c   1.000
_cell.angle_alpha   90.00
_cell.angle_beta   90.00
_cell.angle_gamma   90.00
#
_symmetry.space_group_name_H-M   'P 1'
#
loop_
_entity.id
_entity.type
_entity.pdbx_description
1 polymer ?
#
loop_
_entity_poly.entity_id
_entity_poly.type
_entity_poly.pdbx_seq_one_letter_code
_entity_poly.pdbx_strand_id
1 'polypeptide(L)'
;MWTARYDYQPHWKLQKHKHDYFQMIYFLQGSGRFFLQEHTYNLAKPVLFLIKPNQYHALNAVDHLKTLDIKFQVKDKLLKQTLLRSPSYVLEDDAEISHLFERIRWEGEHKQSLFRELCGSYLFQILILYLRRSDRSAQKDDTTGEQQKDEVITDTVSRQVLDMIKAHRAQELDLQQIANSLGLSNRSVHRHFKETMGMPPMRYLLQYRVEKAKDLIRYSDYALKEIAELTGFKTIHHFTRVFSEIAGVPPAAWRRKYCQGICKDVCIDPHFSNVVMTVTHNSGNGNTAKLKQL
;
A
#
# COMPACT_ATOMS: atom_id res chain seq x y z
N MET A 1 1.36 2.72 -7.67
CA MET A 1 1.62 1.34 -8.10
C MET A 1 3.10 1.20 -8.35
N TRP A 2 3.69 0.25 -7.65
CA TRP A 2 5.09 -0.17 -7.74
C TRP A 2 5.11 -1.69 -7.83
N THR A 3 6.08 -2.24 -8.55
CA THR A 3 6.26 -3.68 -8.66
C THR A 3 7.70 -4.09 -8.35
N ALA A 4 7.90 -5.26 -7.75
CA ALA A 4 9.22 -5.87 -7.66
C ALA A 4 9.14 -7.39 -7.69
N ARG A 5 10.27 -7.98 -8.09
CA ARG A 5 10.55 -9.40 -7.90
C ARG A 5 11.59 -9.55 -6.81
N TYR A 6 11.33 -10.44 -5.87
CA TYR A 6 12.33 -10.86 -4.89
C TYR A 6 12.65 -12.34 -5.05
N ASP A 7 13.94 -12.65 -4.92
CA ASP A 7 14.47 -14.00 -4.86
C ASP A 7 15.15 -14.17 -3.49
N TYR A 8 14.41 -14.71 -2.54
CA TYR A 8 14.85 -14.86 -1.17
C TYR A 8 15.70 -16.13 -1.04
N GLN A 9 16.89 -15.98 -0.48
CA GLN A 9 17.73 -17.11 -0.11
C GLN A 9 17.10 -17.90 1.05
N PRO A 10 17.42 -19.20 1.20
CA PRO A 10 16.98 -19.99 2.35
C PRO A 10 17.24 -19.29 3.67
N HIS A 11 16.31 -19.42 4.62
CA HIS A 11 16.35 -18.81 5.95
C HIS A 11 16.26 -17.29 6.01
N TRP A 12 16.11 -16.59 4.88
CA TRP A 12 15.91 -15.15 4.88
C TRP A 12 14.59 -14.76 5.57
N LYS A 13 14.61 -13.65 6.32
CA LYS A 13 13.46 -13.18 7.11
C LYS A 13 13.12 -11.72 6.81
N LEU A 14 11.87 -11.49 6.41
CA LEU A 14 11.23 -10.17 6.44
C LEU A 14 10.66 -9.97 7.84
N GLN A 15 11.18 -8.96 8.52
CA GLN A 15 10.70 -8.59 9.85
C GLN A 15 9.23 -8.15 9.82
N LYS A 16 8.53 -8.38 10.94
CA LYS A 16 7.12 -7.97 11.11
C LYS A 16 6.99 -6.46 10.93
N HIS A 17 6.18 -6.04 9.98
CA HIS A 17 5.93 -4.64 9.68
C HIS A 17 4.52 -4.45 9.11
N LYS A 18 4.12 -3.19 8.92
CA LYS A 18 2.87 -2.79 8.26
C LYS A 18 3.08 -1.49 7.50
N HIS A 19 2.21 -1.20 6.55
CA HIS A 19 2.26 0.03 5.74
C HIS A 19 0.83 0.52 5.45
N ASP A 20 0.68 1.74 4.94
CA ASP A 20 -0.63 2.40 4.75
C ASP A 20 -1.21 2.25 3.32
N TYR A 21 -0.68 1.31 2.54
CA TYR A 21 -1.12 1.02 1.17
C TYR A 21 -1.58 -0.43 1.03
N PHE A 22 -2.19 -0.77 -0.11
CA PHE A 22 -2.45 -2.17 -0.44
C PHE A 22 -1.18 -2.78 -1.02
N GLN A 23 -0.92 -4.04 -0.68
CA GLN A 23 0.13 -4.82 -1.29
C GLN A 23 -0.44 -6.17 -1.70
N MET A 24 -0.26 -6.53 -2.96
CA MET A 24 -0.45 -7.89 -3.42
C MET A 24 0.90 -8.59 -3.50
N ILE A 25 1.02 -9.76 -2.89
CA ILE A 25 2.22 -10.61 -2.99
C ILE A 25 1.82 -11.91 -3.65
N TYR A 26 2.39 -12.17 -4.82
CA TYR A 26 2.27 -13.43 -5.53
C TYR A 26 3.51 -14.26 -5.28
N PHE A 27 3.36 -15.35 -4.54
CA PHE A 27 4.43 -16.33 -4.34
C PHE A 27 4.47 -17.25 -5.55
N LEU A 28 5.61 -17.33 -6.23
CA LEU A 28 5.76 -18.05 -7.50
C LEU A 28 6.26 -19.49 -7.31
N GLN A 29 7.27 -19.66 -6.46
CA GLN A 29 7.93 -20.94 -6.22
C GLN A 29 8.70 -20.87 -4.90
N GLY A 30 8.98 -22.04 -4.34
CA GLY A 30 9.72 -22.19 -3.10
C GLY A 30 8.82 -22.48 -1.91
N SER A 31 9.43 -22.51 -0.73
CA SER A 31 8.72 -22.76 0.52
C SER A 31 9.08 -21.75 1.62
N GLY A 32 8.11 -21.49 2.48
CA GLY A 32 8.24 -20.49 3.52
C GLY A 32 7.03 -20.41 4.42
N ARG A 33 7.10 -19.53 5.41
CA ARG A 33 5.98 -19.17 6.27
C ARG A 33 5.68 -17.69 6.11
N PHE A 34 4.49 -17.38 5.63
CA PHE A 34 3.99 -16.02 5.55
C PHE A 34 3.08 -15.75 6.75
N PHE A 35 3.34 -14.65 7.44
CA PHE A 35 2.55 -14.22 8.58
C PHE A 35 1.72 -13.03 8.14
N LEU A 36 0.42 -13.09 8.38
CA LEU A 36 -0.50 -11.99 8.11
C LEU A 36 -1.48 -11.88 9.27
N GLN A 37 -1.40 -10.76 9.99
CA GLN A 37 -2.04 -10.58 11.29
C GLN A 37 -1.68 -11.73 12.23
N GLU A 38 -2.69 -12.42 12.77
CA GLU A 38 -2.54 -13.53 13.71
C GLU A 38 -2.45 -14.90 13.01
N HIS A 39 -2.54 -14.93 11.67
CA HIS A 39 -2.50 -16.16 10.90
C HIS A 39 -1.11 -16.42 10.31
N THR A 40 -0.73 -17.69 10.30
CA THR A 40 0.49 -18.18 9.64
C THR A 40 0.11 -19.11 8.50
N TYR A 41 0.66 -18.86 7.32
CA TYR A 41 0.40 -19.60 6.09
C TYR A 41 1.67 -20.31 5.64
N ASN A 42 1.54 -21.62 5.37
CA ASN A 42 2.62 -22.40 4.79
C ASN A 42 2.61 -22.25 3.28
N LEU A 43 3.71 -21.75 2.74
CA LEU A 43 3.89 -21.55 1.30
C LEU A 43 4.47 -22.84 0.72
N ALA A 44 3.69 -23.50 -0.15
CA ALA A 44 4.12 -24.72 -0.86
C ALA A 44 3.72 -24.73 -2.35
N LYS A 45 2.81 -23.85 -2.75
CA LYS A 45 2.29 -23.72 -4.13
C LYS A 45 2.19 -22.23 -4.48
N PRO A 46 2.08 -21.89 -5.78
CA PRO A 46 1.87 -20.52 -6.18
C PRO A 46 0.59 -19.94 -5.58
N VAL A 47 0.69 -18.76 -4.98
CA VAL A 47 -0.40 -18.23 -4.16
C VAL A 47 -0.39 -16.70 -4.08
N LEU A 48 -1.57 -16.08 -4.23
CA LEU A 48 -1.77 -14.64 -4.12
C LEU A 48 -2.31 -14.23 -2.74
N PHE A 49 -1.62 -13.28 -2.09
CA PHE A 49 -2.13 -12.60 -0.90
C PHE A 49 -2.47 -11.14 -1.19
N LEU A 50 -3.56 -10.64 -0.60
CA LEU A 50 -3.85 -9.22 -0.49
C LEU A 50 -3.61 -8.75 0.95
N ILE A 51 -2.61 -7.90 1.13
CA ILE A 51 -2.32 -7.18 2.38
C ILE A 51 -3.02 -5.83 2.31
N LYS A 52 -3.93 -5.60 3.24
CA LYS A 52 -4.66 -4.34 3.37
C LYS A 52 -3.84 -3.31 4.17
N PRO A 53 -4.14 -2.02 4.02
CA PRO A 53 -3.50 -0.98 4.82
C PRO A 53 -3.55 -1.29 6.32
N ASN A 54 -2.39 -1.12 6.96
CA ASN A 54 -2.14 -1.30 8.39
C ASN A 54 -2.22 -2.74 8.92
N GLN A 55 -2.26 -3.76 8.04
CA GLN A 55 -2.13 -5.15 8.46
C GLN A 55 -0.65 -5.51 8.70
N TYR A 56 -0.37 -6.10 9.86
CA TYR A 56 0.98 -6.60 10.12
C TYR A 56 1.24 -7.84 9.28
N HIS A 57 2.44 -7.92 8.72
CA HIS A 57 2.89 -9.09 7.98
C HIS A 57 4.39 -9.30 8.12
N ALA A 58 4.81 -10.55 7.95
CA ALA A 58 6.19 -10.99 7.97
C ALA A 58 6.37 -12.19 7.03
N LEU A 59 7.60 -12.52 6.67
CA LEU A 59 7.91 -13.65 5.80
C LEU A 59 9.18 -14.33 6.28
N ASN A 60 9.13 -15.65 6.44
CA ASN A 60 10.29 -16.48 6.69
C ASN A 60 10.46 -17.45 5.53
N ALA A 61 11.49 -17.28 4.71
CA ALA A 61 11.85 -18.25 3.68
C ALA A 61 12.42 -19.51 4.33
N VAL A 62 11.87 -20.68 4.01
CA VAL A 62 12.42 -21.97 4.44
C VAL A 62 13.42 -22.46 3.41
N ASP A 63 13.09 -22.32 2.13
CA ASP A 63 13.94 -22.60 0.97
C ASP A 63 13.99 -21.37 0.04
N HIS A 64 14.63 -21.48 -1.13
CA HIS A 64 14.62 -20.48 -2.18
C HIS A 64 13.19 -20.08 -2.54
N LEU A 65 12.81 -18.86 -2.21
CA LEU A 65 11.43 -18.37 -2.35
C LEU A 65 11.38 -17.17 -3.29
N LYS A 66 10.54 -17.26 -4.32
CA LYS A 66 10.36 -16.18 -5.29
C LYS A 66 9.00 -15.52 -5.14
N THR A 67 8.98 -14.20 -5.19
CA THR A 67 7.77 -13.40 -5.09
C THR A 67 7.71 -12.31 -6.16
N LEU A 68 6.49 -11.98 -6.57
CA LEU A 68 6.16 -10.75 -7.27
C LEU A 68 5.24 -9.90 -6.40
N ASP A 69 5.64 -8.67 -6.17
CA ASP A 69 4.97 -7.76 -5.25
C ASP A 69 4.42 -6.59 -6.04
N ILE A 70 3.14 -6.25 -5.87
CA ILE A 70 2.55 -5.01 -6.37
C ILE A 70 2.03 -4.19 -5.20
N LYS A 71 2.57 -2.98 -5.04
CA LYS A 71 2.19 -2.01 -3.98
C LYS A 71 1.41 -0.87 -4.60
N PHE A 72 0.22 -0.58 -4.10
CA PHE A 72 -0.67 0.39 -4.73
C PHE A 72 -1.61 1.09 -3.76
N GLN A 73 -2.10 2.24 -4.20
CA GLN A 73 -3.19 2.95 -3.55
C GLN A 73 -4.40 2.94 -4.49
N VAL A 74 -5.59 2.93 -3.90
CA VAL A 74 -6.85 3.00 -4.62
C VAL A 74 -7.51 4.32 -4.26
N LYS A 75 -7.68 5.18 -5.27
CA LYS A 75 -8.36 6.48 -5.12
C LYS A 75 -9.87 6.33 -5.18
N ASP A 76 -10.37 5.41 -6.00
CA ASP A 76 -11.80 5.11 -6.08
C ASP A 76 -12.33 4.59 -4.74
N LYS A 77 -13.35 5.27 -4.20
CA LYS A 77 -13.85 4.98 -2.85
C LYS A 77 -14.56 3.63 -2.78
N LEU A 78 -15.31 3.27 -3.83
CA LEU A 78 -16.09 2.05 -3.87
C LEU A 78 -15.16 0.83 -3.94
N LEU A 79 -14.26 0.80 -4.92
CA LEU A 79 -13.26 -0.25 -5.08
C LEU A 79 -12.39 -0.40 -3.82
N LYS A 80 -11.99 0.72 -3.22
CA LYS A 80 -11.25 0.69 -1.94
C LYS A 80 -12.04 0.00 -0.84
N GLN A 81 -13.32 0.33 -0.66
CA GLN A 81 -14.17 -0.32 0.35
C GLN A 81 -14.37 -1.81 0.06
N THR A 82 -14.57 -2.17 -1.21
CA THR A 82 -14.72 -3.57 -1.63
C THR A 82 -13.46 -4.38 -1.32
N LEU A 83 -12.27 -3.86 -1.63
CA LEU A 83 -10.98 -4.51 -1.29
C LEU A 83 -10.71 -4.59 0.22
N LEU A 84 -11.21 -3.62 1.00
CA LEU A 84 -11.09 -3.70 2.46
C LEU A 84 -11.95 -4.82 3.05
N ARG A 85 -13.09 -5.11 2.42
CA ARG A 85 -14.03 -6.17 2.83
C ARG A 85 -13.68 -7.55 2.26
N SER A 86 -12.93 -7.63 1.16
CA SER A 86 -12.54 -8.91 0.54
C SER A 86 -11.63 -9.73 1.46
N PRO A 87 -11.63 -11.07 1.36
CA PRO A 87 -10.77 -11.93 2.19
C PRO A 87 -9.29 -11.74 1.84
N SER A 88 -8.40 -11.74 2.84
CA SER A 88 -6.96 -11.54 2.58
C SER A 88 -6.28 -12.72 1.83
N TYR A 89 -6.99 -13.85 1.67
CA TYR A 89 -6.52 -15.18 1.24
C TYR A 89 -7.65 -15.85 0.39
N VAL A 90 -7.46 -16.67 -0.65
CA VAL A 90 -6.30 -17.00 -1.48
C VAL A 90 -6.73 -17.58 -2.80
N LEU A 91 -6.02 -17.19 -3.84
CA LEU A 91 -6.09 -17.86 -5.12
C LEU A 91 -4.82 -18.68 -5.25
N GLU A 92 -4.99 -20.00 -5.20
CA GLU A 92 -3.93 -20.94 -5.54
C GLU A 92 -3.87 -21.10 -7.06
N ASP A 93 -2.64 -21.09 -7.58
CA ASP A 93 -2.32 -21.48 -8.96
C ASP A 93 -3.16 -20.77 -10.06
N ASP A 94 -3.32 -19.46 -9.92
CA ASP A 94 -4.11 -18.68 -10.86
C ASP A 94 -3.27 -18.20 -12.05
N ALA A 95 -3.28 -18.99 -13.13
CA ALA A 95 -2.46 -18.75 -14.31
C ALA A 95 -2.70 -17.37 -14.95
N GLU A 96 -3.94 -16.87 -14.95
CA GLU A 96 -4.29 -15.58 -15.55
C GLU A 96 -3.75 -14.41 -14.73
N ILE A 97 -3.95 -14.44 -13.41
CA ILE A 97 -3.36 -13.42 -12.52
C ILE A 97 -1.84 -13.48 -12.58
N SER A 98 -1.26 -14.68 -12.52
CA SER A 98 0.19 -14.89 -12.63
C SER A 98 0.75 -14.24 -13.91
N HIS A 99 0.09 -14.47 -15.05
CA HIS A 99 0.45 -13.87 -16.32
C HIS A 99 0.41 -12.33 -16.26
N LEU A 100 -0.64 -11.74 -15.69
CA LEU A 100 -0.76 -10.28 -15.55
C LEU A 100 0.32 -9.68 -14.65
N PHE A 101 0.73 -10.37 -13.58
CA PHE A 101 1.86 -9.97 -12.75
C PHE A 101 3.17 -9.93 -13.54
N GLU A 102 3.46 -10.97 -14.33
CA GLU A 102 4.65 -10.99 -15.19
C GLU A 102 4.58 -9.95 -16.32
N ARG A 103 3.39 -9.67 -16.87
CA ARG A 103 3.20 -8.55 -17.82
C ARG A 103 3.58 -7.21 -17.18
N ILE A 104 3.10 -6.92 -15.97
CA ILE A 104 3.46 -5.70 -15.23
C ILE A 104 4.97 -5.61 -15.00
N ARG A 105 5.60 -6.73 -14.64
CA ARG A 105 7.06 -6.79 -14.48
C ARG A 105 7.78 -6.49 -15.80
N TRP A 106 7.39 -7.14 -16.88
CA TRP A 106 7.99 -6.98 -18.20
C TRP A 106 7.90 -5.53 -18.69
N GLU A 107 6.71 -4.92 -18.60
CA GLU A 107 6.50 -3.50 -18.94
C GLU A 107 7.38 -2.59 -18.09
N GLY A 108 7.52 -2.91 -16.80
CA GLY A 108 8.36 -2.14 -15.88
C GLY A 108 9.86 -2.23 -16.14
N GLU A 109 10.32 -3.36 -16.69
CA GLU A 109 11.71 -3.58 -17.07
C GLU A 109 12.05 -2.88 -18.39
N HIS A 110 11.17 -2.97 -19.39
CA HIS A 110 11.42 -2.46 -20.74
C HIS A 110 11.04 -0.99 -20.94
N LYS A 111 10.10 -0.48 -20.13
CA LYS A 111 9.70 0.94 -20.08
C LYS A 111 9.39 1.56 -21.46
N GLN A 112 8.71 0.81 -22.32
CA GLN A 112 8.28 1.29 -23.63
C GLN A 112 7.25 2.43 -23.51
N SER A 113 6.93 3.11 -24.61
CA SER A 113 5.89 4.14 -24.60
C SER A 113 4.60 3.59 -23.98
N LEU A 114 3.98 4.37 -23.10
CA LEU A 114 2.75 4.02 -22.38
C LEU A 114 2.84 2.81 -21.42
N PHE A 115 4.04 2.36 -21.04
CA PHE A 115 4.20 1.22 -20.12
C PHE A 115 3.46 1.44 -18.78
N ARG A 116 3.37 2.69 -18.31
CA ARG A 116 2.70 3.02 -17.03
C ARG A 116 1.19 2.80 -17.12
N GLU A 117 0.59 3.15 -18.25
CA GLU A 117 -0.82 2.97 -18.56
C GLU A 117 -1.14 1.47 -18.70
N LEU A 118 -0.30 0.71 -19.41
CA LEU A 118 -0.44 -0.75 -19.50
C LEU A 118 -0.36 -1.41 -18.14
N CYS A 119 0.65 -1.10 -17.31
CA CYS A 119 0.72 -1.66 -15.96
C CYS A 119 -0.52 -1.32 -15.11
N GLY A 120 -1.04 -0.08 -15.23
CA GLY A 120 -2.27 0.32 -14.55
C GLY A 120 -3.48 -0.50 -14.99
N SER A 121 -3.61 -0.76 -16.29
CA SER A 121 -4.67 -1.59 -16.85
C SER A 121 -4.59 -3.06 -16.40
N TYR A 122 -3.38 -3.61 -16.32
CA TYR A 122 -3.14 -4.98 -15.83
C TYR A 122 -3.45 -5.09 -14.34
N LEU A 123 -3.05 -4.10 -13.53
CA LEU A 123 -3.42 -4.09 -12.10
C LEU A 123 -4.93 -4.02 -11.95
N PHE A 124 -5.62 -3.17 -12.72
CA PHE A 124 -7.08 -3.11 -12.64
C PHE A 124 -7.72 -4.47 -12.98
N GLN A 125 -7.25 -5.14 -14.02
CA GLN A 125 -7.70 -6.51 -14.35
C GLN A 125 -7.45 -7.49 -13.20
N ILE A 126 -6.25 -7.47 -12.60
CA ILE A 126 -5.92 -8.30 -11.42
C ILE A 126 -6.91 -8.04 -10.28
N LEU A 127 -7.22 -6.77 -9.97
CA LEU A 127 -8.13 -6.42 -8.89
C LEU A 127 -9.55 -6.94 -9.13
N ILE A 128 -10.06 -6.80 -10.35
CA ILE A 128 -11.39 -7.29 -10.71
C ILE A 128 -11.44 -8.82 -10.70
N LEU A 129 -10.43 -9.50 -11.26
CA LEU A 129 -10.33 -10.95 -11.24
C LEU A 129 -10.23 -11.50 -9.81
N TYR A 130 -9.40 -10.88 -8.98
CA TYR A 130 -9.25 -11.21 -7.58
C TYR A 130 -10.61 -11.12 -6.85
N LEU A 131 -11.30 -9.99 -6.94
CA LEU A 131 -12.61 -9.81 -6.30
C LEU A 131 -13.64 -10.84 -6.77
N ARG A 132 -13.75 -11.08 -8.08
CA ARG A 132 -14.67 -12.07 -8.65
C ARG A 132 -14.42 -13.49 -8.16
N ARG A 133 -13.16 -13.86 -7.96
CA ARG A 133 -12.79 -15.20 -7.51
C ARG A 133 -12.92 -15.34 -5.99
N SER A 134 -12.64 -14.27 -5.25
CA SER A 134 -12.90 -14.22 -3.80
C SER A 134 -14.38 -14.40 -3.46
N ASP A 135 -15.29 -13.79 -4.23
CA ASP A 135 -16.74 -13.95 -4.03
C ASP A 135 -17.20 -15.41 -4.26
N ARG A 136 -16.60 -16.11 -5.24
CA ARG A 136 -16.90 -17.52 -5.54
C ARG A 136 -16.36 -18.49 -4.49
N SER A 137 -15.19 -18.17 -3.91
CA SER A 137 -14.60 -18.99 -2.83
C SER A 137 -15.39 -18.85 -1.54
N ALA A 138 -15.89 -17.65 -1.23
CA ALA A 138 -16.74 -17.39 -0.06
C ALA A 138 -18.09 -18.13 -0.12
N GLN A 139 -18.56 -18.52 -1.32
CA GLN A 139 -19.77 -19.34 -1.49
C GLN A 139 -19.52 -20.85 -1.36
N LYS A 140 -18.26 -21.32 -1.32
CA LYS A 140 -17.92 -22.75 -1.18
C LYS A 140 -17.62 -23.20 0.24
N ASP A 141 -17.20 -22.28 1.11
CA ASP A 141 -16.91 -22.57 2.53
C ASP A 141 -18.00 -21.98 3.43
N ASP A 142 -19.21 -22.54 3.37
CA ASP A 142 -20.22 -22.31 4.41
C ASP A 142 -20.00 -23.31 5.56
N THR A 143 -18.86 -23.16 6.25
CA THR A 143 -18.66 -23.68 7.60
C THR A 143 -17.48 -22.94 8.24
N THR A 144 -17.70 -22.39 9.43
CA THR A 144 -16.80 -21.55 10.25
C THR A 144 -16.74 -20.06 9.89
N GLY A 145 -17.85 -19.38 10.20
CA GLY A 145 -17.77 -18.01 10.66
C GLY A 145 -17.07 -17.95 12.01
N GLU A 146 -15.92 -17.29 12.07
CA GLU A 146 -15.33 -16.84 13.33
C GLU A 146 -15.21 -15.31 13.34
N GLN A 147 -15.85 -14.78 14.37
CA GLN A 147 -16.05 -13.37 14.63
C GLN A 147 -14.75 -12.73 15.11
N GLN A 148 -14.48 -11.53 14.59
CA GLN A 148 -13.40 -10.64 14.98
C GLN A 148 -13.41 -10.35 16.49
N LYS A 149 -12.25 -10.50 17.13
CA LYS A 149 -11.89 -9.75 18.34
C LYS A 149 -10.65 -8.93 18.03
N ASP A 150 -10.85 -7.66 17.73
CA ASP A 150 -9.77 -6.67 17.76
C ASP A 150 -9.24 -6.55 19.19
N GLU A 151 -7.91 -6.52 19.33
CA GLU A 151 -7.23 -6.26 20.58
C GLU A 151 -7.56 -4.82 21.02
N VAL A 152 -8.45 -4.70 22.00
CA VAL A 152 -8.95 -3.43 22.52
C VAL A 152 -7.81 -2.72 23.24
N ILE A 153 -7.28 -1.64 22.66
CA ILE A 153 -6.55 -0.62 23.42
C ILE A 153 -7.53 -0.08 24.47
N THR A 154 -7.40 -0.51 25.73
CA THR A 154 -8.32 -0.18 26.82
C THR A 154 -8.21 1.27 27.28
N ASP A 155 -7.09 1.95 26.96
CA ASP A 155 -6.91 3.38 27.24
C ASP A 155 -7.53 4.25 26.13
N THR A 156 -8.74 4.71 26.39
CA THR A 156 -9.52 5.60 25.51
C THR A 156 -8.72 6.85 25.13
N VAL A 157 -7.90 7.39 26.04
CA VAL A 157 -7.09 8.59 25.78
C VAL A 157 -6.01 8.29 24.74
N SER A 158 -5.24 7.21 24.92
CA SER A 158 -4.21 6.83 23.93
C SER A 158 -4.78 6.50 22.56
N ARG A 159 -5.96 5.87 22.50
CA ARG A 159 -6.66 5.63 21.23
C ARG A 159 -7.03 6.93 20.52
N GLN A 160 -7.62 7.88 21.24
CA GLN A 160 -8.02 9.18 20.69
C GLN A 160 -6.80 9.99 20.21
N VAL A 161 -5.71 10.01 20.99
CA VAL A 161 -4.44 10.65 20.59
C VAL A 161 -3.88 10.00 19.33
N LEU A 162 -3.91 8.66 19.23
CA LEU A 162 -3.44 7.93 18.06
C LEU A 162 -4.28 8.25 16.82
N ASP A 163 -5.60 8.33 16.97
CA ASP A 163 -6.52 8.66 15.87
C ASP A 163 -6.32 10.09 15.38
N MET A 164 -6.08 11.04 16.31
CA MET A 164 -5.72 12.42 15.96
C MET A 164 -4.38 12.51 15.20
N ILE A 165 -3.36 11.77 15.65
CA ILE A 165 -2.07 11.68 14.97
C ILE A 165 -2.23 11.13 13.54
N LYS A 166 -3.06 10.09 13.36
CA LYS A 166 -3.34 9.51 12.03
C LYS A 166 -4.10 10.49 11.14
N ALA A 167 -5.08 11.21 11.69
CA ALA A 167 -5.91 12.18 10.96
C ALA A 167 -5.10 13.40 10.48
N HIS A 168 -4.13 13.87 11.27
CA HIS A 168 -3.36 15.11 11.00
C HIS A 168 -1.90 14.84 10.60
N ARG A 169 -1.62 13.66 10.05
CA ARG A 169 -0.26 13.16 9.76
C ARG A 169 0.64 14.09 8.94
N ALA A 170 0.07 14.85 8.00
CA ALA A 170 0.79 15.78 7.10
C ALA A 170 0.59 17.26 7.47
N GLN A 171 -0.21 17.56 8.49
CA GLN A 171 -0.51 18.93 8.93
C GLN A 171 0.27 19.25 10.21
N GLU A 172 0.36 20.54 10.56
CA GLU A 172 0.89 20.92 11.86
C GLU A 172 -0.02 20.36 12.97
N LEU A 173 0.53 19.46 13.77
CA LEU A 173 -0.11 18.92 14.96
C LEU A 173 0.89 19.12 16.09
N ASP A 174 0.54 19.93 17.08
CA ASP A 174 1.30 20.08 18.31
C ASP A 174 0.61 19.38 19.49
N LEU A 175 1.37 19.16 20.56
CA LEU A 175 0.85 18.46 21.73
C LEU A 175 -0.25 19.25 22.45
N GLN A 176 -0.24 20.58 22.35
CA GLN A 176 -1.22 21.46 22.98
C GLN A 176 -2.58 21.33 22.29
N GLN A 177 -2.61 21.22 20.97
CA GLN A 177 -3.82 20.99 20.18
C GLN A 177 -4.46 19.64 20.54
N ILE A 178 -3.64 18.59 20.68
CA ILE A 178 -4.11 17.27 21.13
C ILE A 178 -4.71 17.40 22.55
N ALA A 179 -3.98 18.02 23.47
CA ALA A 179 -4.41 18.16 24.86
C ALA A 179 -5.71 18.97 25.00
N ASN A 180 -5.82 20.09 24.29
CA ASN A 180 -7.02 20.93 24.28
C ASN A 180 -8.24 20.18 23.74
N SER A 181 -8.08 19.42 22.66
CA SER A 181 -9.19 18.65 22.05
C SER A 181 -9.74 17.55 22.96
N LEU A 182 -8.93 17.07 23.90
CA LEU A 182 -9.29 16.02 24.86
C LEU A 182 -9.67 16.60 26.24
N GLY A 183 -9.60 17.93 26.43
CA GLY A 183 -9.80 18.57 27.73
C GLY A 183 -8.76 18.16 28.77
N LEU A 184 -7.55 17.77 28.35
CA LEU A 184 -6.48 17.27 29.20
C LEU A 184 -5.29 18.24 29.22
N SER A 185 -4.42 18.08 30.23
CA SER A 185 -3.12 18.74 30.23
C SER A 185 -2.12 18.00 29.32
N ASN A 186 -1.14 18.71 28.77
CA ASN A 186 -0.02 18.09 28.01
C ASN A 186 0.66 16.97 28.80
N ARG A 187 0.79 17.14 30.12
CA ARG A 187 1.41 16.15 31.02
C ARG A 187 0.57 14.88 31.10
N SER A 188 -0.76 15.02 31.18
CA SER A 188 -1.69 13.90 31.18
C SER A 188 -1.62 13.15 29.85
N VAL A 189 -1.74 13.84 28.72
CA VAL A 189 -1.65 13.22 27.38
C VAL A 189 -0.32 12.49 27.20
N HIS A 190 0.79 13.13 27.57
CA HIS A 190 2.11 12.51 27.50
C HIS A 190 2.20 11.24 28.35
N ARG A 191 1.74 11.29 29.59
CA ARG A 191 1.80 10.16 30.52
C ARG A 191 0.96 8.98 30.00
N HIS A 192 -0.33 9.20 29.74
CA HIS A 192 -1.25 8.16 29.25
C HIS A 192 -0.73 7.49 27.98
N PHE A 193 -0.28 8.31 27.01
CA PHE A 193 0.23 7.78 25.75
C PHE A 193 1.56 7.07 25.90
N LYS A 194 2.49 7.56 26.73
CA LYS A 194 3.79 6.90 26.94
C LYS A 194 3.64 5.59 27.70
N GLU A 195 2.75 5.54 28.70
CA GLU A 195 2.45 4.31 29.46
C GLU A 195 1.82 3.24 28.57
N THR A 196 0.94 3.64 27.65
CA THR A 196 0.25 2.71 26.74
C THR A 196 1.09 2.31 25.53
N MET A 197 1.79 3.26 24.89
CA MET A 197 2.48 3.08 23.60
C MET A 197 4.00 2.93 23.73
N GLY A 198 4.54 3.02 24.95
CA GLY A 198 5.98 2.92 25.24
C GLY A 198 6.81 4.12 24.79
N MET A 199 6.20 5.15 24.17
CA MET A 199 6.90 6.34 23.69
C MET A 199 6.02 7.60 23.71
N PRO A 200 6.60 8.81 23.78
CA PRO A 200 5.84 10.05 23.73
C PRO A 200 5.06 10.27 22.42
N PRO A 201 3.89 10.94 22.46
CA PRO A 201 3.05 11.20 21.28
C PRO A 201 3.80 11.88 20.11
N MET A 202 4.58 12.91 20.40
CA MET A 202 5.31 13.65 19.37
C MET A 202 6.43 12.82 18.75
N ARG A 203 7.07 11.93 19.54
CA ARG A 203 8.07 11.00 19.03
C ARG A 203 7.43 9.96 18.12
N TYR A 204 6.25 9.46 18.49
CA TYR A 204 5.46 8.57 17.65
C TYR A 204 5.07 9.23 16.32
N LEU A 205 4.61 10.49 16.34
CA LEU A 205 4.29 11.25 15.13
C LEU A 205 5.54 11.39 14.22
N LEU A 206 6.70 11.72 14.77
CA LEU A 206 7.94 11.81 13.99
C LEU A 206 8.34 10.47 13.38
N GLN A 207 8.22 9.36 14.12
CA GLN A 207 8.46 8.02 13.60
C GLN A 207 7.51 7.69 12.46
N TYR A 208 6.22 7.97 12.63
CA TYR A 208 5.21 7.78 11.59
C TYR A 208 5.54 8.59 10.32
N ARG A 209 5.92 9.86 10.47
CA ARG A 209 6.31 10.74 9.36
C ARG A 209 7.57 10.24 8.64
N VAL A 210 8.56 9.73 9.38
CA VAL A 210 9.76 9.13 8.78
C VAL A 210 9.44 7.84 8.04
N GLU A 211 8.60 6.97 8.58
CA GLU A 211 8.15 5.77 7.84
C GLU A 211 7.43 6.17 6.54
N LYS A 212 6.56 7.19 6.59
CA LYS A 212 5.92 7.71 5.38
C LYS A 212 6.90 8.36 4.41
N ALA A 213 7.94 9.02 4.91
CA ALA A 213 9.00 9.58 4.08
C ALA A 213 9.86 8.49 3.44
N LYS A 214 10.17 7.39 4.14
CA LYS A 214 10.85 6.22 3.57
C LYS A 214 10.04 5.67 2.41
N ASP A 215 8.72 5.60 2.58
CA ASP A 215 7.79 5.21 1.53
C ASP A 215 7.85 6.18 0.36
N LEU A 216 7.68 7.48 0.56
CA LEU A 216 7.75 8.46 -0.53
C LEU A 216 9.11 8.47 -1.23
N ILE A 217 10.22 8.30 -0.50
CA ILE A 217 11.56 8.21 -1.11
C ILE A 217 11.69 6.96 -1.98
N ARG A 218 11.07 5.86 -1.57
CA ARG A 218 11.10 4.59 -2.28
C ARG A 218 10.09 4.53 -3.43
N TYR A 219 8.98 5.25 -3.30
CA TYR A 219 7.76 5.10 -4.08
C TYR A 219 7.30 6.42 -4.72
N SER A 220 8.18 7.38 -4.96
CA SER A 220 7.83 8.58 -5.73
C SER A 220 9.08 9.24 -6.30
N ASP A 221 8.87 10.11 -7.29
CA ASP A 221 9.93 10.92 -7.90
C ASP A 221 10.09 12.29 -7.20
N TYR A 222 9.30 12.57 -6.15
CA TYR A 222 9.34 13.83 -5.42
C TYR A 222 10.76 14.14 -4.94
N ALA A 223 11.18 15.39 -5.03
CA ALA A 223 12.42 15.87 -4.42
C ALA A 223 12.35 15.67 -2.89
N LEU A 224 13.51 15.48 -2.24
CA LEU A 224 13.55 15.32 -0.78
C LEU A 224 12.92 16.50 -0.02
N LYS A 225 12.96 17.69 -0.62
CA LYS A 225 12.29 18.88 -0.10
C LYS A 225 10.75 18.71 -0.11
N GLU A 226 10.20 18.30 -1.24
CA GLU A 226 8.76 18.04 -1.38
C GLU A 226 8.30 16.90 -0.46
N ILE A 227 9.11 15.86 -0.29
CA ILE A 227 8.82 14.77 0.66
C ILE A 227 8.78 15.28 2.09
N ALA A 228 9.70 16.18 2.48
CA ALA A 228 9.69 16.79 3.80
C ALA A 228 8.37 17.55 4.04
N GLU A 229 7.93 18.35 3.06
CA GLU A 229 6.69 19.11 3.11
C GLU A 229 5.46 18.18 3.17
N LEU A 230 5.37 17.19 2.29
CA LEU A 230 4.28 16.20 2.22
C LEU A 230 4.15 15.34 3.50
N THR A 231 5.25 15.18 4.24
CA THR A 231 5.27 14.45 5.51
C THR A 231 5.18 15.38 6.73
N GLY A 232 4.90 16.67 6.53
CA GLY A 232 4.62 17.62 7.60
C GLY A 232 5.85 18.16 8.34
N PHE A 233 7.05 18.08 7.76
CA PHE A 233 8.24 18.73 8.30
C PHE A 233 8.32 20.19 7.84
N LYS A 234 8.54 21.11 8.79
CA LYS A 234 8.66 22.55 8.50
C LYS A 234 9.88 22.90 7.64
N THR A 235 10.97 22.15 7.75
CA THR A 235 12.21 22.39 6.99
C THR A 235 12.88 21.08 6.58
N ILE A 236 13.60 21.13 5.46
CA ILE A 236 14.40 20.00 4.96
C ILE A 236 15.53 19.61 5.93
N HIS A 237 16.07 20.57 6.69
CA HIS A 237 17.11 20.31 7.69
C HIS A 237 16.55 19.51 8.87
N HIS A 238 15.39 19.90 9.40
CA HIS A 238 14.72 19.16 10.47
C HIS A 238 14.34 17.75 10.00
N PHE A 239 13.79 17.62 8.79
CA PHE A 239 13.50 16.34 8.15
C PHE A 239 14.74 15.44 8.08
N THR A 240 15.85 15.95 7.54
CA THR A 240 17.07 15.17 7.33
C THR A 240 17.65 14.67 8.65
N ARG A 241 17.66 15.51 9.68
CA ARG A 241 18.14 15.15 11.03
C ARG A 241 17.30 14.02 11.62
N VAL A 242 15.98 14.21 11.67
CA VAL A 242 15.04 13.24 12.26
C VAL A 242 14.99 11.94 11.47
N PHE A 243 15.01 12.02 10.13
CA PHE A 243 15.08 10.84 9.27
C PHE A 243 16.34 10.04 9.54
N SER A 244 17.51 10.69 9.64
CA SER A 244 18.77 9.99 9.89
C SER A 244 18.81 9.36 11.29
N GLU A 245 18.26 10.04 12.30
CA GLU A 245 18.15 9.51 13.66
C GLU A 245 17.29 8.23 13.71
N ILE A 246 16.16 8.20 12.99
CA ILE A 246 15.21 7.07 13.01
C ILE A 246 15.60 5.96 12.01
N ALA A 247 16.10 6.31 10.83
CA ALA A 247 16.42 5.36 9.77
C ALA A 247 17.87 4.84 9.83
N GLY A 248 18.73 5.47 10.65
CA GLY A 248 20.15 5.17 10.76
C GLY A 248 21.02 5.66 9.58
N VAL A 249 20.41 6.20 8.52
CA VAL A 249 21.10 6.72 7.33
C VAL A 249 20.39 7.95 6.77
N PRO A 250 21.11 8.85 6.06
CA PRO A 250 20.49 10.02 5.44
C PRO A 250 19.46 9.67 4.36
N PRO A 251 18.41 10.49 4.16
CA PRO A 251 17.35 10.24 3.19
C PRO A 251 17.85 10.14 1.73
N ALA A 252 18.91 10.87 1.37
CA ALA A 252 19.55 10.75 0.06
C ALA A 252 20.26 9.40 -0.12
N ALA A 253 20.92 8.89 0.92
CA ALA A 253 21.53 7.56 0.91
C ALA A 253 20.46 6.46 0.85
N TRP A 254 19.36 6.63 1.60
CA TRP A 254 18.18 5.78 1.51
C TRP A 254 17.61 5.76 0.09
N ARG A 255 17.47 6.92 -0.57
CA ARG A 255 17.01 7.01 -1.96
C ARG A 255 17.90 6.19 -2.89
N ARG A 256 19.22 6.42 -2.87
CA ARG A 256 20.15 5.68 -3.74
C ARG A 256 20.06 4.16 -3.53
N LYS A 257 19.84 3.73 -2.30
CA LYS A 257 19.75 2.30 -1.95
C LYS A 257 18.42 1.65 -2.34
N TYR A 258 17.31 2.40 -2.34
CA TYR A 258 15.96 1.83 -2.43
C TYR A 258 15.07 2.35 -3.57
N CYS A 259 15.47 3.39 -4.32
CA CYS A 259 14.65 4.05 -5.35
C CYS A 259 14.78 3.41 -6.76
N GLN A 260 14.98 2.10 -6.87
CA GLN A 260 15.15 1.44 -8.18
C GLN A 260 13.81 1.02 -8.86
N GLY A 261 12.65 1.53 -8.44
CA GLY A 261 11.35 1.05 -8.93
C GLY A 261 10.34 2.12 -9.29
N ILE A 262 9.45 1.79 -10.23
CA ILE A 262 8.42 2.64 -10.83
C ILE A 262 7.36 3.02 -9.79
N CYS A 263 6.92 4.29 -9.77
CA CYS A 263 5.73 4.68 -9.04
C CYS A 263 4.79 5.59 -9.84
N LYS A 264 3.53 5.15 -10.03
CA LYS A 264 2.43 5.98 -10.52
C LYS A 264 1.18 5.80 -9.66
N ASP A 265 0.48 6.89 -9.35
CA ASP A 265 -0.89 6.83 -8.86
C ASP A 265 -1.82 6.29 -9.93
N VAL A 266 -2.54 5.21 -9.65
CA VAL A 266 -3.60 4.73 -10.56
C VAL A 266 -4.82 5.61 -10.33
N CYS A 267 -5.03 6.59 -11.19
CA CYS A 267 -6.30 7.31 -11.31
C CYS A 267 -7.16 6.54 -12.31
N ILE A 268 -8.25 5.96 -11.82
CA ILE A 268 -9.34 5.45 -12.67
C ILE A 268 -10.32 6.61 -12.77
N ASP A 269 -10.58 7.08 -13.99
CA ASP A 269 -11.63 8.07 -14.24
C ASP A 269 -12.98 7.43 -13.90
N PRO A 270 -13.76 7.98 -12.95
CA PRO A 270 -15.09 7.48 -12.61
C PRO A 270 -16.11 7.58 -13.76
N HIS A 271 -15.76 8.23 -14.88
CA HIS A 271 -16.60 8.37 -16.07
C HIS A 271 -16.11 7.54 -17.27
N PHE A 272 -15.16 6.62 -17.09
CA PHE A 272 -14.73 5.74 -18.18
C PHE A 272 -15.90 4.87 -18.67
N SER A 273 -16.36 5.11 -19.90
CA SER A 273 -17.35 4.28 -20.60
C SER A 273 -16.81 3.82 -21.96
N ASN A 274 -17.12 2.58 -22.33
CA ASN A 274 -16.78 2.01 -23.63
C ASN A 274 -17.68 2.64 -24.71
N VAL A 275 -17.18 3.66 -25.40
CA VAL A 275 -17.82 4.12 -26.64
C VAL A 275 -17.24 3.29 -27.79
N VAL A 276 -18.07 2.45 -28.40
CA VAL A 276 -17.75 1.79 -29.66
C VAL A 276 -17.65 2.87 -30.74
N MET A 277 -16.43 3.29 -31.07
CA MET A 277 -16.17 4.15 -32.23
C MET A 277 -16.28 3.29 -33.49
N THR A 278 -17.44 3.31 -34.14
CA THR A 278 -17.53 2.84 -35.53
C THR A 278 -16.96 3.93 -36.42
N VAL A 279 -15.73 3.73 -36.90
CA VAL A 279 -15.20 4.51 -38.01
C VAL A 279 -15.94 4.06 -39.26
N THR A 280 -16.99 4.80 -39.64
CA THR A 280 -17.53 4.68 -40.99
C THR A 280 -16.56 5.39 -41.91
N HIS A 281 -15.86 4.62 -42.75
CA HIS A 281 -15.14 5.19 -43.88
C HIS A 281 -16.17 5.77 -44.84
N ASN A 282 -16.38 7.09 -44.77
CA ASN A 282 -17.08 7.81 -45.80
C ASN A 282 -16.04 8.28 -46.82
N SER A 283 -16.06 7.66 -48.00
CA SER A 283 -15.31 8.08 -49.17
C SER A 283 -15.58 9.57 -49.42
N GLY A 284 -14.52 10.32 -49.62
CA GLY A 284 -14.54 11.78 -49.53
C GLY A 284 -15.59 12.46 -50.41
N ASN A 285 -16.31 13.40 -49.81
CA ASN A 285 -16.16 14.79 -50.21
C ASN A 285 -16.72 15.72 -49.12
N GLY A 286 -15.89 16.63 -48.64
CA GLY A 286 -16.35 17.87 -47.99
C GLY A 286 -16.60 17.82 -46.48
N ASN A 287 -15.65 18.41 -45.75
CA ASN A 287 -15.83 19.33 -44.63
C ASN A 287 -16.64 18.95 -43.37
N THR A 288 -15.97 19.15 -42.23
CA THR A 288 -16.48 19.39 -40.86
C THR A 288 -17.17 18.23 -40.14
N ALA A 289 -16.42 17.56 -39.26
CA ALA A 289 -16.99 16.71 -38.22
C ALA A 289 -17.60 17.58 -37.12
N LYS A 290 -18.93 17.57 -36.98
CA LYS A 290 -19.64 18.11 -35.81
C LYS A 290 -19.86 16.98 -34.80
N LEU A 291 -19.39 17.19 -33.57
CA LEU A 291 -19.71 16.35 -32.41
C LEU A 291 -21.15 16.65 -31.97
N LYS A 292 -22.02 15.64 -31.95
CA LYS A 292 -23.28 15.66 -31.20
C LYS A 292 -23.16 14.69 -30.04
N GLN A 293 -23.24 15.21 -28.82
CA GLN A 293 -23.55 14.43 -27.62
C GLN A 293 -25.06 14.17 -27.59
N LEU A 294 -25.44 12.94 -27.26
CA LEU A 294 -26.72 12.63 -26.61
C LEU A 294 -26.42 12.33 -25.14
#